data_AF-A0A932T7C1-F1
#
_entry.id   AF-A0A932T7C1-F1
#
_cell.length_a   1.000
_cell.length_b   1.000
_cell.length_c   1.000
_cell.angle_alpha   90.00
_cell.angle_beta   90.00
_cell.angle_gamma   90.00
#
_symmetry.space_group_name_H-M   'P 1'
#
loop_
_entity.id
_entity.type
_entity.pdbx_description
1 polymer ?
#
loop_
_entity_poly.entity_id
_entity_poly.type
_entity_poly.pdbx_seq_one_letter_code
_entity_poly.pdbx_strand_id
1 'polypeptide(L)'
;VNVSNNIVSGITAGGTTYGSELYGIDVTNGAATLTVNVTNNLIGDSTLANSLLLNSASNTGGSSRILGFYNNLSTPSIVNFNNNTIANLLSNHTTATVKGVLVSGPSTGGTYTVNNNLIYNIVSSSTSSATGGGAGLNGIVMGNYTSTGAITTTTGNRIHSLVSKATSGAVSIVGIVIRTTTTGTNIVNSNFIHSFNTATQNDTALISGIDISDGNASVVNNMIRFGIDSTGTSIAGAPTLRGIAKTGLAVTTNTNNVLFNTVYIGGEVNNTFGGDTNRTYAFYRNGTGTDTVVNNIFYNARTNNTAVLAKHFGVALTANTGLKMDYNLLKGD
;
A
#
# COMPACT_ATOMS: atom_id res chain seq x y z
N VAL A 1 -20.32 -8.48 16.38
CA VAL A 1 -20.26 -9.62 15.43
C VAL A 1 -18.84 -10.17 15.42
N ASN A 2 -18.68 -11.48 15.50
CA ASN A 2 -17.38 -12.14 15.37
C ASN A 2 -17.41 -13.00 14.10
N VAL A 3 -16.48 -12.75 13.18
CA VAL A 3 -16.30 -13.52 11.95
C VAL A 3 -14.92 -14.13 11.99
N SER A 4 -14.82 -15.41 12.35
CA SER A 4 -13.53 -16.04 12.57
C SER A 4 -13.40 -17.44 12.02
N ASN A 5 -12.15 -17.81 11.70
CA ASN A 5 -11.75 -19.14 11.21
C ASN A 5 -12.47 -19.58 9.92
N ASN A 6 -12.83 -18.63 9.05
CA ASN A 6 -13.41 -18.92 7.74
C ASN A 6 -12.32 -19.08 6.67
N ILE A 7 -12.64 -19.83 5.62
CA ILE A 7 -11.83 -19.95 4.40
C ILE A 7 -12.69 -19.48 3.22
N VAL A 8 -12.19 -18.54 2.43
CA VAL A 8 -12.83 -18.07 1.19
C VAL A 8 -11.85 -18.26 0.03
N SER A 9 -12.03 -19.33 -0.74
CA SER A 9 -11.07 -19.78 -1.77
C SER A 9 -11.79 -20.45 -2.95
N GLY A 10 -11.09 -20.59 -4.08
CA GLY A 10 -11.56 -21.30 -5.28
C GLY A 10 -12.59 -20.55 -6.12
N ILE A 11 -12.66 -19.22 -6.00
CA ILE A 11 -13.69 -18.42 -6.67
C ILE A 11 -13.10 -17.73 -7.90
N THR A 12 -13.74 -17.93 -9.05
CA THR A 12 -13.49 -17.15 -10.26
C THR A 12 -14.71 -16.32 -10.59
N ALA A 13 -14.53 -15.00 -10.75
CA ALA A 13 -15.55 -14.10 -11.28
C ALA A 13 -15.10 -13.49 -12.60
N GLY A 14 -16.05 -13.13 -13.45
CA GLY A 14 -15.77 -12.37 -14.65
C GLY A 14 -17.04 -11.89 -15.36
N GLY A 15 -16.92 -10.76 -16.03
CA GLY A 15 -17.98 -10.13 -16.82
C GLY A 15 -17.38 -9.34 -17.98
N THR A 16 -18.03 -9.39 -19.13
CA THR A 16 -17.59 -8.68 -20.35
C THR A 16 -18.25 -7.31 -20.49
N THR A 17 -19.45 -7.14 -19.96
CA THR A 17 -20.25 -5.91 -20.09
C THR A 17 -20.19 -5.05 -18.82
N TYR A 18 -20.42 -5.67 -17.66
CA TYR A 18 -20.31 -5.03 -16.35
C TYR A 18 -19.14 -5.59 -15.56
N GLY A 19 -18.46 -4.72 -14.81
CA GLY A 19 -17.38 -5.11 -13.91
C GLY A 19 -17.83 -6.12 -12.86
N SER A 20 -16.91 -6.99 -12.45
CA SER A 20 -17.15 -7.97 -11.38
C SER A 20 -16.32 -7.62 -10.15
N GLU A 21 -16.92 -7.85 -8.99
CA GLU A 21 -16.32 -7.52 -7.70
C GLU A 21 -16.27 -8.76 -6.82
N LEU A 22 -15.08 -9.06 -6.32
CA LEU A 22 -14.85 -10.16 -5.37
C LEU A 22 -14.45 -9.57 -4.02
N TYR A 23 -15.14 -10.02 -2.97
CA TYR A 23 -14.87 -9.67 -1.59
C TYR A 23 -14.64 -10.94 -0.80
N GLY A 24 -13.55 -11.02 -0.02
CA GLY A 24 -13.37 -12.10 0.94
C GLY A 24 -14.36 -11.98 2.09
N ILE A 25 -14.27 -10.87 2.83
CA ILE A 25 -15.29 -10.47 3.81
C ILE A 25 -15.59 -8.98 3.62
N ASP A 26 -16.87 -8.67 3.45
CA ASP A 26 -17.39 -7.30 3.39
C ASP A 26 -18.15 -6.97 4.69
N VAL A 27 -17.75 -5.88 5.34
CA VAL A 27 -18.35 -5.38 6.58
C VAL A 27 -19.07 -4.07 6.29
N THR A 28 -20.39 -4.15 6.18
CA THR A 28 -21.27 -3.00 5.93
C THR A 28 -22.27 -2.79 7.06
N ASN A 29 -22.75 -1.57 7.24
CA ASN A 29 -23.87 -1.28 8.13
C ASN A 29 -24.88 -0.31 7.53
N GLY A 30 -26.14 -0.45 7.97
CA GLY A 30 -27.13 0.62 7.89
C GLY A 30 -26.91 1.63 9.01
N ALA A 31 -28.00 2.22 9.53
CA ALA A 31 -27.94 3.31 10.51
C ALA A 31 -27.39 2.94 11.90
N ALA A 32 -27.06 1.67 12.19
CA ALA A 32 -26.62 1.24 13.51
C ALA A 32 -25.09 1.15 13.62
N THR A 33 -24.53 1.63 14.73
CA THR A 33 -23.13 1.40 15.10
C THR A 33 -22.86 -0.09 15.31
N LEU A 34 -21.74 -0.57 14.76
CA LEU A 34 -21.32 -1.97 14.90
C LEU A 34 -19.99 -2.11 15.63
N THR A 35 -19.84 -3.24 16.31
CA THR A 35 -18.54 -3.77 16.71
C THR A 35 -18.33 -5.10 16.00
N VAL A 36 -17.33 -5.18 15.12
CA VAL A 36 -17.04 -6.36 14.30
C VAL A 36 -15.59 -6.79 14.49
N ASN A 37 -15.38 -8.04 14.90
CA ASN A 37 -14.07 -8.67 14.96
C ASN A 37 -13.95 -9.70 13.85
N VAL A 38 -13.02 -9.49 12.94
CA VAL A 38 -12.70 -10.37 11.82
C VAL A 38 -11.32 -10.97 12.10
N THR A 39 -11.29 -12.22 12.57
CA THR A 39 -10.06 -12.83 13.08
C THR A 39 -9.77 -14.22 12.53
N ASN A 40 -8.49 -14.53 12.29
CA ASN A 40 -8.04 -15.87 11.88
C ASN A 40 -8.73 -16.40 10.62
N ASN A 41 -9.17 -15.55 9.70
CA ASN A 41 -9.73 -15.98 8.42
C ASN A 41 -8.61 -16.13 7.37
N LEU A 42 -8.81 -17.06 6.44
CA LEU A 42 -8.00 -17.23 5.24
C LEU A 42 -8.81 -16.77 4.02
N ILE A 43 -8.37 -15.70 3.38
CA ILE A 43 -8.95 -15.20 2.13
C ILE A 43 -8.00 -15.52 0.98
N GLY A 44 -8.53 -16.20 -0.02
CA GLY A 44 -7.76 -16.99 -0.97
C GLY A 44 -7.23 -18.27 -0.34
N ASP A 45 -6.02 -18.65 -0.70
CA ASP A 45 -5.38 -19.91 -0.29
C ASP A 45 -3.88 -19.71 -0.17
N SER A 46 -3.18 -20.44 0.68
CA SER A 46 -1.71 -20.39 0.77
C SER A 46 -1.00 -21.27 -0.27
N THR A 47 -1.72 -22.23 -0.84
CA THR A 47 -1.18 -23.28 -1.73
C THR A 47 -1.80 -23.27 -3.12
N LEU A 48 -3.10 -22.96 -3.23
CA LEU A 48 -3.79 -22.83 -4.51
C LEU A 48 -3.49 -21.47 -5.13
N ALA A 49 -2.68 -21.45 -6.19
CA ALA A 49 -2.43 -20.24 -6.96
C ALA A 49 -3.74 -19.69 -7.57
N ASN A 50 -3.88 -18.36 -7.58
CA ASN A 50 -5.05 -17.66 -8.14
C ASN A 50 -6.39 -18.08 -7.50
N SER A 51 -6.36 -18.49 -6.23
CA SER A 51 -7.51 -18.95 -5.44
C SER A 51 -8.71 -18.00 -5.45
N LEU A 52 -8.49 -16.69 -5.56
CA LEU A 52 -9.55 -15.74 -5.94
C LEU A 52 -9.11 -15.03 -7.22
N LEU A 53 -9.88 -15.25 -8.28
CA LEU A 53 -9.55 -14.83 -9.64
C LEU A 53 -10.64 -13.92 -10.22
N LEU A 54 -10.25 -12.70 -10.60
CA LEU A 54 -11.05 -11.89 -11.50
C LEU A 54 -10.57 -12.12 -12.93
N ASN A 55 -11.28 -12.99 -13.64
CA ASN A 55 -10.97 -13.42 -15.01
C ASN A 55 -11.74 -12.58 -16.05
N SER A 56 -11.39 -11.30 -16.17
CA SER A 56 -11.92 -10.42 -17.20
C SER A 56 -10.84 -9.46 -17.63
N ALA A 57 -10.61 -9.31 -18.94
CA ALA A 57 -9.53 -8.45 -19.46
C ALA A 57 -9.88 -6.96 -19.37
N SER A 58 -11.15 -6.63 -19.63
CA SER A 58 -11.71 -5.28 -19.56
C SER A 58 -13.24 -5.37 -19.52
N ASN A 59 -13.90 -4.28 -19.11
CA ASN A 59 -15.34 -4.09 -19.23
C ASN A 59 -15.63 -2.66 -19.72
N THR A 60 -16.87 -2.43 -20.18
CA THR A 60 -17.33 -1.11 -20.66
C THR A 60 -18.17 -0.35 -19.63
N GLY A 61 -18.46 -0.96 -18.48
CA GLY A 61 -19.30 -0.36 -17.45
C GLY A 61 -19.09 -0.96 -16.06
N GLY A 62 -19.23 -0.14 -15.03
CA GLY A 62 -19.08 -0.55 -13.64
C GLY A 62 -17.63 -0.71 -13.18
N SER A 63 -17.46 -0.88 -11.87
CA SER A 63 -16.15 -1.09 -11.24
C SER A 63 -15.78 -2.56 -11.23
N SER A 64 -14.48 -2.84 -11.34
CA SER A 64 -13.91 -4.19 -11.17
C SER A 64 -12.91 -4.17 -10.04
N ARG A 65 -13.03 -5.11 -9.10
CA ARG A 65 -12.13 -5.17 -7.95
C ARG A 65 -12.04 -6.56 -7.32
N ILE A 66 -10.91 -6.79 -6.65
CA ILE A 66 -10.78 -7.87 -5.65
C ILE A 66 -10.33 -7.23 -4.35
N LEU A 67 -11.10 -7.43 -3.28
CA LEU A 67 -10.75 -7.00 -1.93
C LEU A 67 -10.70 -8.21 -1.00
N GLY A 68 -9.58 -8.40 -0.30
CA GLY A 68 -9.52 -9.44 0.73
C GLY A 68 -10.51 -9.14 1.86
N PHE A 69 -10.36 -7.96 2.45
CA PHE A 69 -11.33 -7.37 3.37
C PHE A 69 -11.77 -5.99 2.92
N TYR A 70 -13.05 -5.73 3.10
CA TYR A 70 -13.64 -4.42 2.90
C TYR A 70 -14.45 -4.04 4.13
N ASN A 71 -14.32 -2.81 4.61
CA ASN A 71 -15.39 -2.19 5.38
C ASN A 71 -15.90 -0.96 4.66
N ASN A 72 -17.22 -0.83 4.64
CA ASN A 72 -17.94 0.33 4.14
C ASN A 72 -19.06 0.67 5.12
N LEU A 73 -18.78 1.61 6.01
CA LEU A 73 -19.69 1.92 7.12
C LEU A 73 -20.25 3.32 6.98
N SER A 74 -21.54 3.46 7.25
CA SER A 74 -22.29 4.72 7.23
C SER A 74 -22.32 5.41 8.61
N THR A 75 -21.98 4.70 9.69
CA THR A 75 -21.95 5.25 11.06
C THR A 75 -20.70 4.84 11.84
N PRO A 76 -20.21 5.67 12.79
CA PRO A 76 -19.02 5.35 13.58
C PRO A 76 -19.15 3.99 14.24
N SER A 77 -18.15 3.13 14.03
CA SER A 77 -18.15 1.72 14.40
C SER A 77 -16.75 1.26 14.78
N ILE A 78 -16.65 0.08 15.39
CA ILE A 78 -15.41 -0.59 15.73
C ILE A 78 -15.24 -1.78 14.80
N VAL A 79 -14.20 -1.79 13.95
CA VAL A 79 -13.89 -2.93 13.07
C VAL A 79 -12.43 -3.34 13.24
N ASN A 80 -12.23 -4.61 13.56
CA ASN A 80 -10.92 -5.19 13.83
C ASN A 80 -10.63 -6.34 12.86
N PHE A 81 -9.69 -6.14 11.94
CA PHE A 81 -9.14 -7.19 11.07
C PHE A 81 -7.82 -7.68 11.68
N ASN A 82 -7.86 -8.74 12.49
CA ASN A 82 -6.68 -9.21 13.23
C ASN A 82 -6.29 -10.66 12.90
N ASN A 83 -4.99 -10.92 12.75
CA ASN A 83 -4.44 -12.28 12.60
C ASN A 83 -5.02 -13.06 11.39
N ASN A 84 -5.39 -12.38 10.32
CA ASN A 84 -5.91 -13.03 9.12
C ASN A 84 -4.79 -13.26 8.08
N THR A 85 -5.04 -14.16 7.14
CA THR A 85 -4.19 -14.35 5.96
C THR A 85 -4.96 -13.99 4.69
N ILE A 86 -4.36 -13.20 3.81
CA ILE A 86 -4.86 -12.89 2.47
C ILE A 86 -3.79 -13.29 1.46
N ALA A 87 -4.10 -14.24 0.59
CA ALA A 87 -3.11 -14.87 -0.27
C ALA A 87 -3.63 -15.22 -1.67
N ASN A 88 -2.73 -15.28 -2.65
CA ASN A 88 -2.97 -15.85 -3.98
C ASN A 88 -4.21 -15.27 -4.69
N LEU A 89 -4.31 -13.93 -4.71
CA LEU A 89 -5.34 -13.20 -5.46
C LEU A 89 -4.79 -12.79 -6.82
N LEU A 90 -5.60 -12.91 -7.88
CA LEU A 90 -5.23 -12.48 -9.23
C LEU A 90 -6.36 -11.72 -9.91
N SER A 91 -6.05 -10.52 -10.41
CA SER A 91 -6.87 -9.85 -11.41
C SER A 91 -6.18 -9.83 -12.78
N ASN A 92 -6.87 -10.36 -13.79
CA ASN A 92 -6.48 -10.23 -15.20
C ASN A 92 -7.01 -8.92 -15.83
N HIS A 93 -7.70 -8.09 -15.05
CA HIS A 93 -8.38 -6.90 -15.54
C HIS A 93 -7.47 -5.68 -15.60
N THR A 94 -7.45 -5.02 -16.76
CA THR A 94 -6.54 -3.91 -17.08
C THR A 94 -6.83 -2.61 -16.33
N THR A 95 -7.99 -2.48 -15.69
CA THR A 95 -8.31 -1.29 -14.88
C THR A 95 -8.82 -1.61 -13.47
N ALA A 96 -8.81 -2.89 -13.06
CA ALA A 96 -9.32 -3.24 -11.75
C ALA A 96 -8.37 -2.77 -10.64
N THR A 97 -8.93 -2.62 -9.44
CA THR A 97 -8.13 -2.46 -8.22
C THR A 97 -8.08 -3.79 -7.49
N VAL A 98 -6.90 -4.14 -6.98
CA VAL A 98 -6.71 -5.32 -6.14
C VAL A 98 -6.15 -4.86 -4.81
N LYS A 99 -6.83 -5.19 -3.70
CA LYS A 99 -6.40 -4.78 -2.36
C LYS A 99 -6.49 -5.92 -1.38
N GLY A 100 -5.51 -6.02 -0.49
CA GLY A 100 -5.60 -6.91 0.67
C GLY A 100 -6.72 -6.43 1.61
N VAL A 101 -6.58 -5.23 2.14
CA VAL A 101 -7.56 -4.62 3.05
C VAL A 101 -7.92 -3.21 2.59
N LEU A 102 -9.21 -2.90 2.52
CA LEU A 102 -9.72 -1.55 2.34
C LEU A 102 -10.62 -1.17 3.51
N VAL A 103 -10.17 -0.21 4.29
CA VAL A 103 -10.97 0.45 5.33
C VAL A 103 -11.57 1.71 4.73
N SER A 104 -12.90 1.75 4.61
CA SER A 104 -13.68 2.93 4.23
C SER A 104 -14.73 3.19 5.30
N GLY A 105 -14.40 4.09 6.22
CA GLY A 105 -15.21 4.51 7.34
C GLY A 105 -16.18 5.65 6.97
N PRO A 106 -17.13 5.92 7.87
CA PRO A 106 -18.08 7.01 7.74
C PRO A 106 -17.38 8.37 7.84
N SER A 107 -18.09 9.44 7.53
CA SER A 107 -17.59 10.81 7.65
C SER A 107 -17.35 11.28 9.10
N THR A 108 -17.61 10.47 10.12
CA THR A 108 -17.38 10.82 11.53
C THR A 108 -16.96 9.60 12.38
N GLY A 109 -15.83 9.73 13.10
CA GLY A 109 -15.40 8.80 14.16
C GLY A 109 -15.18 7.33 13.78
N GLY A 110 -15.16 6.48 14.81
CA GLY A 110 -14.96 5.03 14.71
C GLY A 110 -13.52 4.57 15.02
N THR A 111 -13.36 3.28 15.24
CA THR A 111 -12.06 2.63 15.52
C THR A 111 -11.83 1.52 14.52
N TYR A 112 -10.76 1.64 13.74
CA TYR A 112 -10.44 0.71 12.66
C TYR A 112 -9.05 0.14 12.87
N THR A 113 -8.98 -1.17 13.07
CA THR A 113 -7.76 -1.87 13.40
C THR A 113 -7.45 -2.90 12.33
N VAL A 114 -6.23 -2.90 11.82
CA VAL A 114 -5.72 -3.90 10.88
C VAL A 114 -4.41 -4.40 11.44
N ASN A 115 -4.43 -5.49 12.22
CA ASN A 115 -3.24 -5.95 12.94
C ASN A 115 -2.84 -7.38 12.61
N ASN A 116 -1.52 -7.62 12.59
CA ASN A 116 -0.92 -8.95 12.52
C ASN A 116 -1.45 -9.79 11.35
N ASN A 117 -1.86 -9.16 10.25
CA ASN A 117 -2.30 -9.88 9.06
C ASN A 117 -1.10 -10.23 8.18
N LEU A 118 -1.18 -11.37 7.51
CA LEU A 118 -0.24 -11.80 6.49
C LEU A 118 -0.88 -11.60 5.11
N ILE A 119 -0.31 -10.72 4.28
CA ILE A 119 -0.85 -10.34 2.97
C ILE A 119 0.21 -10.61 1.91
N TYR A 120 -0.04 -11.56 1.00
CA TYR A 120 0.97 -11.93 0.02
C TYR A 120 0.45 -12.55 -1.28
N ASN A 121 1.34 -12.63 -2.27
CA ASN A 121 1.06 -13.20 -3.60
C ASN A 121 -0.21 -12.63 -4.23
N ILE A 122 -0.31 -11.30 -4.25
CA ILE A 122 -1.42 -10.58 -4.86
C ILE A 122 -0.94 -10.01 -6.18
N VAL A 123 -1.64 -10.33 -7.25
CA VAL A 123 -1.25 -10.00 -8.62
C VAL A 123 -2.32 -9.15 -9.30
N SER A 124 -1.89 -8.07 -9.95
CA SER A 124 -2.76 -7.20 -10.73
C SER A 124 -2.23 -7.03 -12.14
N SER A 125 -3.13 -7.08 -13.13
CA SER A 125 -2.84 -6.74 -14.53
C SER A 125 -3.25 -5.30 -14.86
N SER A 126 -3.59 -4.51 -13.85
CA SER A 126 -4.06 -3.13 -14.02
C SER A 126 -2.96 -2.24 -14.61
N THR A 127 -3.28 -1.52 -15.68
CA THR A 127 -2.45 -0.49 -16.31
C THR A 127 -2.77 0.91 -15.79
N SER A 128 -3.60 1.02 -14.75
CA SER A 128 -4.01 2.29 -14.15
C SER A 128 -2.80 3.11 -13.67
N SER A 129 -2.79 4.39 -14.00
CA SER A 129 -1.80 5.38 -13.53
C SER A 129 -2.18 6.02 -12.19
N ALA A 130 -3.32 5.62 -11.59
CA ALA A 130 -3.72 6.13 -10.29
C ALA A 130 -2.70 5.72 -9.21
N THR A 131 -2.53 6.58 -8.20
CA THR A 131 -1.58 6.39 -7.09
C THR A 131 -2.31 6.36 -5.74
N GLY A 132 -1.57 6.13 -4.65
CA GLY A 132 -2.11 6.07 -3.30
C GLY A 132 -3.23 5.03 -3.18
N GLY A 133 -4.37 5.43 -2.59
CA GLY A 133 -5.52 4.54 -2.39
C GLY A 133 -6.29 4.18 -3.67
N GLY A 134 -5.99 4.83 -4.80
CA GLY A 134 -6.56 4.51 -6.12
C GLY A 134 -5.70 3.60 -6.97
N ALA A 135 -4.49 3.24 -6.49
CA ALA A 135 -3.56 2.41 -7.23
C ALA A 135 -4.17 1.06 -7.65
N GLY A 136 -3.72 0.54 -8.79
CA GLY A 136 -4.17 -0.76 -9.30
C GLY A 136 -3.86 -1.93 -8.36
N LEU A 137 -2.93 -1.74 -7.42
CA LEU A 137 -2.56 -2.73 -6.41
C LEU A 137 -2.20 -2.07 -5.07
N ASN A 138 -2.91 -2.46 -4.01
CA ASN A 138 -2.58 -2.07 -2.63
C ASN A 138 -2.49 -3.27 -1.68
N GLY A 139 -1.65 -3.20 -0.64
CA GLY A 139 -1.71 -4.12 0.49
C GLY A 139 -2.86 -3.75 1.43
N ILE A 140 -2.73 -2.61 2.11
CA ILE A 140 -3.71 -2.06 3.05
C ILE A 140 -4.00 -0.60 2.66
N VAL A 141 -5.28 -0.22 2.66
CA VAL A 141 -5.71 1.17 2.50
C VAL A 141 -6.54 1.58 3.71
N MET A 142 -6.00 2.48 4.52
CA MET A 142 -6.73 3.17 5.58
C MET A 142 -7.34 4.44 4.99
N GLY A 143 -8.55 4.32 4.43
CA GLY A 143 -9.18 5.31 3.56
C GLY A 143 -10.16 6.28 4.23
N ASN A 144 -10.02 6.54 5.53
CA ASN A 144 -10.95 7.35 6.32
C ASN A 144 -10.66 8.86 6.27
N TYR A 145 -10.60 9.44 5.07
CA TYR A 145 -10.08 10.81 4.90
C TYR A 145 -11.07 11.92 5.25
N THR A 146 -12.37 11.61 5.39
CA THR A 146 -13.40 12.57 5.81
C THR A 146 -13.78 12.42 7.28
N SER A 147 -13.33 11.37 7.97
CA SER A 147 -13.81 10.98 9.30
C SER A 147 -13.18 11.76 10.45
N THR A 148 -13.79 12.85 10.90
CA THR A 148 -13.23 13.58 12.05
C THR A 148 -13.18 12.69 13.30
N GLY A 149 -12.03 12.65 13.97
CA GLY A 149 -11.85 11.92 15.24
C GLY A 149 -11.77 10.39 15.15
N ALA A 150 -11.61 9.79 13.97
CA ALA A 150 -11.41 8.34 13.87
C ALA A 150 -10.06 7.90 14.48
N ILE A 151 -10.05 6.68 15.02
CA ILE A 151 -8.84 6.01 15.48
C ILE A 151 -8.51 4.91 14.48
N THR A 152 -7.32 4.98 13.88
CA THR A 152 -6.82 3.94 12.99
C THR A 152 -5.51 3.36 13.51
N THR A 153 -5.44 2.04 13.56
CA THR A 153 -4.23 1.31 13.96
C THR A 153 -3.92 0.26 12.91
N THR A 154 -2.72 0.33 12.34
CA THR A 154 -2.19 -0.67 11.41
C THR A 154 -0.88 -1.19 11.98
N THR A 155 -0.91 -2.29 12.72
CA THR A 155 0.31 -2.79 13.40
C THR A 155 0.65 -4.25 13.14
N GLY A 156 1.94 -4.56 13.04
CA GLY A 156 2.41 -5.95 12.99
C GLY A 156 2.07 -6.72 11.71
N ASN A 157 1.57 -6.05 10.67
CA ASN A 157 1.23 -6.73 9.42
C ASN A 157 2.51 -7.07 8.63
N ARG A 158 2.48 -8.20 7.94
CA ARG A 158 3.50 -8.60 6.97
C ARG A 158 2.90 -8.55 5.57
N ILE A 159 3.44 -7.70 4.72
CA ILE A 159 2.94 -7.48 3.35
C ILE A 159 4.08 -7.76 2.37
N HIS A 160 3.91 -8.74 1.49
CA HIS A 160 4.95 -9.03 0.50
C HIS A 160 4.43 -9.61 -0.80
N SER A 161 5.29 -9.71 -1.81
CA SER A 161 4.95 -10.34 -3.09
C SER A 161 3.70 -9.74 -3.74
N LEU A 162 3.56 -8.40 -3.68
CA LEU A 162 2.60 -7.66 -4.48
C LEU A 162 3.21 -7.42 -5.87
N VAL A 163 2.54 -7.90 -6.92
CA VAL A 163 3.09 -7.91 -8.28
C VAL A 163 2.13 -7.25 -9.26
N SER A 164 2.61 -6.25 -9.99
CA SER A 164 1.96 -5.83 -11.23
C SER A 164 2.54 -6.60 -12.41
N LYS A 165 1.69 -7.29 -13.16
CA LYS A 165 2.07 -7.98 -14.41
C LYS A 165 1.89 -7.11 -15.66
N ALA A 166 1.38 -5.89 -15.51
CA ALA A 166 1.26 -4.96 -16.61
C ALA A 166 2.64 -4.63 -17.18
N THR A 167 2.80 -4.79 -18.50
CA THR A 167 4.03 -4.49 -19.22
C THR A 167 4.08 -3.05 -19.74
N SER A 168 2.97 -2.31 -19.62
CA SER A 168 2.81 -0.91 -19.99
C SER A 168 2.04 -0.12 -18.92
N GLY A 169 2.03 1.21 -19.06
CA GLY A 169 1.35 2.10 -18.12
C GLY A 169 2.18 2.47 -16.90
N ALA A 170 1.83 3.62 -16.30
CA ALA A 170 2.46 4.21 -15.12
C ALA A 170 1.95 3.55 -13.83
N VAL A 171 2.08 2.22 -13.74
CA VAL A 171 1.41 1.46 -12.68
C VAL A 171 1.92 1.82 -11.28
N SER A 172 1.02 1.82 -10.31
CA SER A 172 1.35 2.05 -8.91
C SER A 172 1.07 0.81 -8.05
N ILE A 173 2.03 0.48 -7.19
CA ILE A 173 1.89 -0.54 -6.14
C ILE A 173 2.18 0.13 -4.80
N VAL A 174 1.26 0.03 -3.83
CA VAL A 174 1.46 0.60 -2.50
C VAL A 174 1.22 -0.42 -1.40
N GLY A 175 2.16 -0.56 -0.46
CA GLY A 175 2.04 -1.50 0.67
C GLY A 175 0.94 -1.06 1.63
N ILE A 176 1.11 0.10 2.25
CA ILE A 176 0.13 0.72 3.15
C ILE A 176 -0.15 2.14 2.68
N VAL A 177 -1.41 2.46 2.42
CA VAL A 177 -1.88 3.82 2.19
C VAL A 177 -2.53 4.34 3.46
N ILE A 178 -2.08 5.51 3.91
CA ILE A 178 -2.69 6.28 4.98
C ILE A 178 -3.37 7.47 4.34
N ARG A 179 -4.69 7.49 4.40
CA ARG A 179 -5.51 8.60 3.92
C ARG A 179 -6.60 8.84 4.94
N THR A 180 -6.21 9.48 6.03
CA THR A 180 -7.03 9.69 7.23
C THR A 180 -7.24 11.18 7.48
N THR A 181 -7.88 11.55 8.59
CA THR A 181 -8.06 12.95 8.97
C THR A 181 -6.88 13.56 9.70
N THR A 182 -6.88 14.88 9.84
CA THR A 182 -5.94 15.65 10.67
C THR A 182 -6.25 15.56 12.18
N THR A 183 -7.46 15.10 12.54
CA THR A 183 -7.87 14.83 13.92
C THR A 183 -7.97 13.32 14.18
N GLY A 184 -8.00 12.93 15.46
CA GLY A 184 -7.97 11.51 15.85
C GLY A 184 -6.55 10.95 15.93
N THR A 185 -6.43 9.63 16.03
CA THR A 185 -5.15 8.94 16.20
C THR A 185 -4.94 7.96 15.05
N ASN A 186 -3.88 8.15 14.26
CA ASN A 186 -3.54 7.24 13.17
C ASN A 186 -2.12 6.72 13.38
N ILE A 187 -2.02 5.42 13.65
CA ILE A 187 -0.75 4.75 13.99
C ILE A 187 -0.48 3.65 12.98
N VAL A 188 0.70 3.70 12.37
CA VAL A 188 1.24 2.62 11.53
C VAL A 188 2.53 2.15 12.16
N ASN A 189 2.50 0.97 12.79
CA ASN A 189 3.56 0.52 13.67
C ASN A 189 4.05 -0.90 13.34
N SER A 190 5.36 -1.16 13.39
CA SER A 190 5.89 -2.53 13.42
C SER A 190 5.45 -3.42 12.26
N ASN A 191 5.12 -2.83 11.10
CA ASN A 191 4.79 -3.59 9.90
C ASN A 191 6.06 -3.97 9.14
N PHE A 192 6.04 -5.12 8.46
CA PHE A 192 7.12 -5.56 7.59
C PHE A 192 6.64 -5.63 6.14
N ILE A 193 7.20 -4.79 5.27
CA ILE A 193 6.76 -4.63 3.87
C ILE A 193 7.94 -4.92 2.94
N HIS A 194 7.81 -5.89 2.04
CA HIS A 194 8.94 -6.24 1.17
C HIS A 194 8.57 -6.93 -0.15
N SER A 195 9.55 -7.05 -1.05
CA SER A 195 9.47 -7.93 -2.23
C SER A 195 8.30 -7.62 -3.17
N PHE A 196 8.07 -6.34 -3.48
CA PHE A 196 7.13 -5.96 -4.53
C PHE A 196 7.83 -5.96 -5.89
N ASN A 197 7.07 -6.22 -6.95
CA ASN A 197 7.62 -6.27 -8.30
C ASN A 197 6.65 -5.68 -9.33
N THR A 198 7.18 -5.18 -10.43
CA THR A 198 6.39 -4.75 -11.59
C THR A 198 7.09 -5.18 -12.87
N ALA A 199 6.31 -5.56 -13.88
CA ALA A 199 6.83 -5.90 -15.21
C ALA A 199 6.92 -4.67 -16.15
N THR A 200 6.34 -3.53 -15.76
CA THR A 200 6.36 -2.34 -16.62
C THR A 200 7.75 -1.72 -16.64
N GLN A 201 8.16 -1.34 -17.85
CA GLN A 201 9.34 -0.53 -18.07
C GLN A 201 9.02 0.97 -18.05
N ASN A 202 7.77 1.39 -17.82
CA ASN A 202 7.43 2.80 -17.75
C ASN A 202 8.16 3.51 -16.57
N ASP A 203 8.87 4.60 -16.86
CA ASP A 203 9.70 5.33 -15.88
C ASP A 203 8.89 6.13 -14.85
N THR A 204 7.60 6.37 -15.12
CA THR A 204 6.66 6.96 -14.16
C THR A 204 5.96 5.93 -13.29
N ALA A 205 6.24 4.63 -13.47
CA ALA A 205 5.76 3.59 -12.57
C ALA A 205 6.29 3.79 -11.15
N LEU A 206 5.52 3.34 -10.17
CA LEU A 206 5.74 3.67 -8.77
C LEU A 206 5.53 2.45 -7.88
N ILE A 207 6.49 2.22 -6.99
CA ILE A 207 6.31 1.31 -5.84
C ILE A 207 6.56 2.11 -4.57
N SER A 208 5.59 2.08 -3.65
CA SER A 208 5.66 2.77 -2.36
C SER A 208 5.40 1.80 -1.21
N GLY A 209 6.18 1.87 -0.14
CA GLY A 209 6.02 1.01 1.03
C GLY A 209 4.87 1.50 1.89
N ILE A 210 5.08 2.67 2.49
CA ILE A 210 4.06 3.41 3.21
C ILE A 210 3.86 4.76 2.52
N ASP A 211 2.62 5.08 2.15
CA ASP A 211 2.23 6.34 1.52
C ASP A 211 1.28 7.10 2.46
N ILE A 212 1.78 8.19 3.03
CA ILE A 212 0.99 9.18 3.76
C ILE A 212 0.39 10.13 2.72
N SER A 213 -0.76 9.72 2.20
CA SER A 213 -1.49 10.44 1.15
C SER A 213 -2.42 11.51 1.71
N ASP A 214 -2.85 11.41 2.97
CA ASP A 214 -3.55 12.49 3.67
C ASP A 214 -3.60 12.24 5.19
N GLY A 215 -3.97 13.27 5.93
CA GLY A 215 -4.13 13.24 7.39
C GLY A 215 -2.83 13.35 8.18
N ASN A 216 -2.99 13.28 9.49
CA ASN A 216 -1.89 13.22 10.45
C ASN A 216 -1.66 11.77 10.87
N ALA A 217 -0.41 11.30 10.82
CA ALA A 217 -0.06 9.93 11.17
C ALA A 217 1.27 9.82 11.93
N SER A 218 1.33 8.81 12.79
CA SER A 218 2.57 8.33 13.40
C SER A 218 2.98 7.01 12.77
N VAL A 219 4.02 7.07 11.93
CA VAL A 219 4.65 5.93 11.26
C VAL A 219 5.89 5.53 12.05
N VAL A 220 5.80 4.43 12.79
CA VAL A 220 6.79 4.07 13.82
C VAL A 220 7.30 2.64 13.66
N ASN A 221 8.60 2.41 13.80
CA ASN A 221 9.19 1.07 13.90
C ASN A 221 8.81 0.10 12.76
N ASN A 222 8.54 0.59 11.54
CA ASN A 222 8.25 -0.26 10.40
C ASN A 222 9.55 -0.67 9.70
N MET A 223 9.56 -1.85 9.11
CA MET A 223 10.66 -2.35 8.29
C MET A 223 10.21 -2.46 6.84
N ILE A 224 10.96 -1.85 5.93
CA ILE A 224 10.66 -1.85 4.49
C ILE A 224 11.89 -2.30 3.71
N ARG A 225 11.73 -3.28 2.82
CA ARG A 225 12.80 -3.78 1.94
C ARG A 225 12.36 -3.85 0.48
N PHE A 226 12.98 -3.04 -0.38
CA PHE A 226 12.66 -3.00 -1.81
C PHE A 226 13.86 -3.13 -2.75
N GLY A 227 13.54 -3.16 -4.04
CA GLY A 227 14.50 -3.24 -5.15
C GLY A 227 14.89 -4.66 -5.55
N ILE A 228 14.52 -5.65 -4.73
CA ILE A 228 14.56 -7.07 -5.05
C ILE A 228 13.21 -7.72 -4.78
N ASP A 229 12.87 -8.77 -5.52
CA ASP A 229 11.63 -9.52 -5.41
C ASP A 229 11.64 -10.54 -4.24
N SER A 230 10.74 -11.52 -4.26
CA SER A 230 10.66 -12.57 -3.23
C SER A 230 11.72 -13.66 -3.36
N THR A 231 12.38 -13.76 -4.53
CA THR A 231 13.49 -14.69 -4.80
C THR A 231 14.85 -14.09 -4.46
N GLY A 232 14.91 -12.77 -4.25
CA GLY A 232 16.15 -12.03 -4.00
C GLY A 232 16.77 -11.43 -5.27
N THR A 233 16.12 -11.61 -6.42
CA THR A 233 16.54 -11.02 -7.70
C THR A 233 16.11 -9.55 -7.77
N SER A 234 16.91 -8.71 -8.42
CA SER A 234 16.51 -7.32 -8.73
C SER A 234 15.14 -7.28 -9.40
N ILE A 235 14.31 -6.31 -9.03
CA ILE A 235 13.00 -6.14 -9.67
C ILE A 235 13.16 -5.95 -11.18
N ALA A 236 12.26 -6.54 -11.96
CA ALA A 236 12.35 -6.56 -13.42
C ALA A 236 12.09 -5.16 -14.01
N GLY A 237 11.05 -4.50 -13.49
CA GLY A 237 10.65 -3.16 -13.88
C GLY A 237 11.60 -2.07 -13.41
N ALA A 238 11.36 -0.87 -13.94
CA ALA A 238 12.12 0.32 -13.59
C ALA A 238 11.30 1.39 -12.84
N PRO A 239 10.53 1.07 -11.78
CA PRO A 239 9.72 2.07 -11.11
C PRO A 239 10.58 3.01 -10.26
N THR A 240 10.04 4.21 -10.04
CA THR A 240 10.38 4.99 -8.85
C THR A 240 10.07 4.18 -7.60
N LEU A 241 11.04 4.03 -6.69
CA LEU A 241 10.85 3.36 -5.41
C LEU A 241 10.79 4.38 -4.28
N ARG A 242 9.80 4.24 -3.40
CA ARG A 242 9.69 5.01 -2.18
C ARG A 242 9.51 4.06 -1.00
N GLY A 243 10.38 4.15 0.00
CA GLY A 243 10.18 3.41 1.25
C GLY A 243 8.97 3.97 1.99
N ILE A 244 9.17 5.14 2.62
CA ILE A 244 8.11 5.93 3.24
C ILE A 244 7.96 7.23 2.47
N ALA A 245 6.74 7.58 2.09
CA ALA A 245 6.45 8.77 1.31
C ALA A 245 5.33 9.61 1.95
N LYS A 246 5.46 10.92 1.86
CA LYS A 246 4.37 11.88 2.07
C LYS A 246 4.07 12.58 0.75
N THR A 247 2.90 12.33 0.16
CA THR A 247 2.58 12.75 -1.22
C THR A 247 1.18 13.32 -1.43
N GLY A 248 0.48 13.66 -0.34
CA GLY A 248 -0.92 14.10 -0.36
C GLY A 248 -1.24 15.49 -0.91
N LEU A 249 -2.54 15.81 -0.95
CA LEU A 249 -3.04 17.12 -1.37
C LEU A 249 -2.92 18.19 -0.26
N ALA A 250 -3.01 17.80 1.02
CA ALA A 250 -2.91 18.69 2.19
C ALA A 250 -1.52 18.67 2.85
N VAL A 251 -0.48 18.44 2.06
CA VAL A 251 0.91 18.26 2.55
C VAL A 251 1.50 19.48 3.27
N THR A 252 0.88 20.65 3.14
CA THR A 252 1.30 21.90 3.77
C THR A 252 0.74 22.10 5.18
N THR A 253 -0.34 21.40 5.54
CA THR A 253 -1.01 21.55 6.85
C THR A 253 -0.90 20.31 7.73
N ASN A 254 -0.61 19.15 7.14
CA ASN A 254 -0.58 17.88 7.88
C ASN A 254 0.73 17.73 8.66
N THR A 255 0.61 17.26 9.90
CA THR A 255 1.69 16.99 10.84
C THR A 255 1.89 15.49 11.00
N ASN A 256 3.10 14.99 10.70
CA ASN A 256 3.38 13.56 10.76
C ASN A 256 4.65 13.25 11.54
N ASN A 257 4.65 12.10 12.20
CA ASN A 257 5.81 11.56 12.88
C ASN A 257 6.30 10.32 12.13
N VAL A 258 7.57 10.31 11.73
CA VAL A 258 8.25 9.18 11.10
C VAL A 258 9.43 8.80 11.99
N LEU A 259 9.25 7.79 12.83
CA LEU A 259 10.16 7.50 13.94
C LEU A 259 10.64 6.05 13.94
N PHE A 260 11.93 5.80 14.20
CA PHE A 260 12.46 4.45 14.41
C PHE A 260 12.24 3.45 13.26
N ASN A 261 11.93 3.93 12.05
CA ASN A 261 11.71 3.04 10.91
C ASN A 261 13.04 2.61 10.30
N THR A 262 13.06 1.42 9.71
CA THR A 262 14.17 0.92 8.90
C THR A 262 13.71 0.72 7.48
N VAL A 263 14.34 1.43 6.55
CA VAL A 263 14.10 1.30 5.11
C VAL A 263 15.42 0.91 4.45
N TYR A 264 15.39 -0.23 3.76
CA TYR A 264 16.45 -0.67 2.88
C TYR A 264 15.93 -0.76 1.45
N ILE A 265 16.62 -0.12 0.51
CA ILE A 265 16.39 -0.28 -0.92
C ILE A 265 17.69 -0.76 -1.54
N GLY A 266 17.67 -1.92 -2.21
CA GLY A 266 18.85 -2.49 -2.85
C GLY A 266 18.55 -2.96 -4.27
N GLY A 267 19.29 -3.97 -4.73
CA GLY A 267 19.20 -4.48 -6.09
C GLY A 267 19.76 -3.50 -7.11
N GLU A 268 19.72 -3.92 -8.37
CA GLU A 268 20.23 -3.17 -9.50
C GLU A 268 19.05 -2.64 -10.34
N VAL A 269 19.18 -1.45 -10.92
CA VAL A 269 18.24 -0.94 -11.89
C VAL A 269 18.41 -1.72 -13.19
N ASN A 270 17.43 -2.57 -13.50
CA ASN A 270 17.39 -3.33 -14.74
C ASN A 270 16.56 -2.59 -15.80
N ASN A 271 16.99 -1.38 -16.15
CA ASN A 271 16.34 -0.58 -17.19
C ASN A 271 17.32 -0.28 -18.33
N THR A 272 16.76 0.02 -19.49
CA THR A 272 17.50 0.42 -20.70
C THR A 272 17.25 1.90 -21.05
N PHE A 273 16.63 2.68 -20.16
CA PHE A 273 16.31 4.08 -20.42
C PHE A 273 17.52 4.95 -20.07
N GLY A 274 18.00 5.70 -21.06
CA GLY A 274 18.96 6.77 -20.81
C GLY A 274 18.25 7.94 -20.12
N GLY A 275 18.46 8.13 -18.82
CA GLY A 275 17.89 9.28 -18.09
C GLY A 275 17.90 9.16 -16.56
N ASP A 276 17.49 10.25 -15.89
CA ASP A 276 17.33 10.37 -14.43
C ASP A 276 15.85 10.23 -14.01
N THR A 277 15.07 9.40 -14.70
CA THR A 277 13.61 9.30 -14.50
C THR A 277 13.17 8.22 -13.51
N ASN A 278 14.09 7.39 -13.00
CA ASN A 278 13.78 6.21 -12.18
C ASN A 278 14.38 6.34 -10.76
N ARG A 279 14.23 7.54 -10.20
CA ARG A 279 14.80 7.89 -8.90
C ARG A 279 14.21 7.03 -7.79
N THR A 280 15.00 6.78 -6.76
CA THR A 280 14.54 6.02 -5.60
C THR A 280 14.86 6.75 -4.32
N TYR A 281 14.00 6.56 -3.32
CA TYR A 281 14.02 7.32 -2.08
C TYR A 281 13.69 6.40 -0.92
N ALA A 282 14.59 6.23 0.05
CA ALA A 282 14.22 5.52 1.27
C ALA A 282 13.15 6.32 2.06
N PHE A 283 13.28 7.65 2.09
CA PHE A 283 12.23 8.57 2.53
C PHE A 283 12.00 9.70 1.52
N TYR A 284 10.74 9.97 1.18
CA TYR A 284 10.34 11.05 0.29
C TYR A 284 9.32 11.97 0.95
N ARG A 285 9.60 13.27 0.97
CA ARG A 285 8.68 14.29 1.48
C ARG A 285 8.38 15.34 0.41
N ASN A 286 7.11 15.39 0.00
CA ASN A 286 6.57 16.46 -0.82
C ASN A 286 5.61 17.30 0.01
N GLY A 287 6.11 18.26 0.79
CA GLY A 287 5.27 19.03 1.71
C GLY A 287 6.01 19.99 2.63
N THR A 288 5.26 20.88 3.27
CA THR A 288 5.75 21.90 4.23
C THR A 288 5.10 21.81 5.62
N GLY A 289 4.19 20.86 5.86
CA GLY A 289 3.56 20.68 7.17
C GLY A 289 4.56 20.27 8.26
N THR A 290 4.18 20.39 9.52
CA THR A 290 5.12 20.16 10.64
C THR A 290 5.41 18.68 10.81
N ASP A 291 6.53 18.18 10.29
CA ASP A 291 6.86 16.75 10.33
C ASP A 291 8.08 16.51 11.24
N THR A 292 8.02 15.46 12.07
CA THR A 292 9.16 14.99 12.86
C THR A 292 9.67 13.67 12.29
N VAL A 293 10.92 13.65 11.84
CA VAL A 293 11.56 12.49 11.22
C VAL A 293 12.82 12.16 12.00
N VAL A 294 12.75 11.21 12.95
CA VAL A 294 13.83 11.01 13.93
C VAL A 294 14.14 9.53 14.16
N ASN A 295 15.42 9.22 14.40
CA ASN A 295 15.91 7.87 14.73
C ASN A 295 15.62 6.80 13.66
N ASN A 296 15.53 7.18 12.39
CA ASN A 296 15.30 6.22 11.31
C ASN A 296 16.62 5.76 10.67
N ILE A 297 16.59 4.57 10.07
CA ILE A 297 17.61 4.09 9.13
C ILE A 297 17.01 4.19 7.73
N PHE A 298 17.50 5.13 6.92
CA PHE A 298 17.13 5.32 5.53
C PHE A 298 18.32 4.97 4.64
N TYR A 299 18.40 3.71 4.25
CA TYR A 299 19.52 3.14 3.53
C TYR A 299 19.10 2.74 2.11
N ASN A 300 19.48 3.57 1.14
CA ASN A 300 19.29 3.25 -0.26
C ASN A 300 20.65 2.89 -0.87
N ALA A 301 20.85 1.60 -1.13
CA ALA A 301 22.00 1.01 -1.80
C ALA A 301 21.60 0.36 -3.12
N ARG A 302 20.57 0.91 -3.77
CA ARG A 302 20.23 0.53 -5.13
C ARG A 302 21.35 1.00 -6.04
N THR A 303 21.74 0.16 -7.00
CA THR A 303 22.80 0.47 -7.98
C THR A 303 22.24 0.59 -9.38
N ASN A 304 22.95 1.31 -10.25
CA ASN A 304 22.68 1.30 -11.68
C ASN A 304 23.47 0.19 -12.36
N ASN A 305 22.89 -0.42 -13.40
CA ASN A 305 23.69 -1.07 -14.41
C ASN A 305 24.50 0.02 -15.16
N THR A 306 25.62 -0.33 -15.77
CA THR A 306 26.67 0.60 -16.26
C THR A 306 26.23 1.64 -17.31
N ALA A 307 24.97 1.61 -17.79
CA ALA A 307 24.42 2.58 -18.75
C ALA A 307 23.35 3.55 -18.17
N VAL A 308 22.93 3.38 -16.91
CA VAL A 308 21.79 4.12 -16.33
C VAL A 308 22.27 5.22 -15.38
N LEU A 309 21.63 6.41 -15.45
CA LEU A 309 21.96 7.61 -14.67
C LEU A 309 20.94 7.90 -13.54
N ALA A 310 20.15 6.91 -13.14
CA ALA A 310 19.15 7.10 -12.09
C ALA A 310 19.83 7.37 -10.75
N LYS A 311 19.21 8.23 -9.93
CA LYS A 311 19.76 8.58 -8.61
C LYS A 311 19.05 7.86 -7.47
N HIS A 312 19.81 7.43 -6.48
CA HIS A 312 19.32 6.64 -5.35
C HIS A 312 19.52 7.36 -4.04
N PHE A 313 18.48 8.01 -3.53
CA PHE A 313 18.57 8.86 -2.34
C PHE A 313 18.15 8.10 -1.08
N GLY A 314 18.84 8.38 0.03
CA GLY A 314 18.33 8.06 1.36
C GLY A 314 17.10 8.91 1.70
N VAL A 315 17.18 10.21 1.42
CA VAL A 315 16.10 11.18 1.67
C VAL A 315 15.97 12.12 0.48
N ALA A 316 14.74 12.44 0.08
CA ALA A 316 14.44 13.56 -0.80
C ALA A 316 13.35 14.45 -0.20
N LEU A 317 13.63 15.75 -0.20
CA LEU A 317 12.77 16.80 0.35
C LEU A 317 12.46 17.80 -0.74
N THR A 318 11.17 18.06 -0.97
CA THR A 318 10.74 19.16 -1.86
C THR A 318 10.78 20.51 -1.14
N ALA A 319 10.62 20.49 0.19
CA ALA A 319 10.80 21.63 1.08
C ALA A 319 11.25 21.16 2.48
N ASN A 320 11.87 22.06 3.25
CA ASN A 320 12.35 21.80 4.62
C ASN A 320 11.60 22.59 5.69
N THR A 321 10.66 23.47 5.31
CA THR A 321 9.80 24.19 6.26
C THR A 321 9.04 23.19 7.15
N GLY A 322 8.98 23.49 8.45
CA GLY A 322 8.29 22.66 9.45
C GLY A 322 8.93 21.29 9.70
N LEU A 323 10.09 20.98 9.12
CA LEU A 323 10.74 19.68 9.30
C LEU A 323 11.70 19.71 10.48
N LYS A 324 11.47 18.79 11.42
CA LYS A 324 12.49 18.36 12.37
C LYS A 324 13.06 17.02 11.90
N MET A 325 14.35 16.97 11.58
CA MET A 325 15.01 15.75 11.10
C MET A 325 16.33 15.51 11.83
N ASP A 326 16.30 14.69 12.89
CA ASP A 326 17.44 14.47 13.80
C ASP A 326 17.76 12.98 13.98
N TYR A 327 19.03 12.66 14.23
CA TYR A 327 19.49 11.30 14.60
C TYR A 327 19.10 10.18 13.62
N ASN A 328 18.96 10.49 12.33
CA ASN A 328 18.72 9.49 11.29
C ASN A 328 20.05 9.04 10.66
N LEU A 329 20.16 7.75 10.31
CA LEU A 329 21.20 7.26 9.42
C LEU A 329 20.70 7.38 7.97
N LEU A 330 21.40 8.18 7.16
CA LEU A 330 21.03 8.45 5.77
C LEU A 330 22.13 7.92 4.82
N LYS A 331 21.77 7.06 3.88
CA LYS A 331 22.65 6.61 2.79
C LYS A 331 21.89 6.64 1.45
N GLY A 332 22.54 7.20 0.44
CA GLY A 332 22.17 7.12 -0.97
C GLY A 332 23.39 6.89 -1.85
N ASP A 333 23.18 6.47 -3.09
CA ASP A 333 24.17 6.23 -4.17
C ASP A 333 23.80 7.00 -5.46
#